data_AF-A0A7C1NDJ3-F1
#
_entry.id   AF-A0A7C1NDJ3-F1
#
_cell.length_a   1.000
_cell.length_b   1.000
_cell.length_c   1.000
_cell.angle_alpha   90.00
_cell.angle_beta   90.00
_cell.angle_gamma   90.00
#
_symmetry.space_group_name_H-M   'P 1'
#
loop_
_entity.id
_entity.type
_entity.pdbx_description
1 polymer ?
#
loop_
_entity_poly.entity_id
_entity_poly.type
_entity_poly.pdbx_seq_one_letter_code
_entity_poly.pdbx_strand_id
1 'polypeptide(L)'
;FYGSVFDVPFMEKTLPGFRLGVLHFDLCFGLKRLGIKGGLKRIEGKFGIARDGDVEGMDGYAAVHLWHRAKRGDSRALDLLVKYNREDTVNLWRIAHKTYRMLRESTGIMAHLP
;
A
#
# COMPACT_ATOMS: atom_id res chain seq x y z
N PHE A 1 1.75 0.86 2.47
CA PHE A 1 1.50 2.31 2.32
C PHE A 1 1.28 2.87 3.71
N TYR A 2 1.87 4.00 4.10
CA TYR A 2 1.84 4.47 5.50
C TYR A 2 2.53 3.50 6.49
N GLY A 3 3.50 2.74 5.96
CA GLY A 3 4.17 1.67 6.69
C GLY A 3 5.17 2.18 7.72
N SER A 4 5.71 3.38 7.57
CA SER A 4 6.67 3.90 8.56
C SER A 4 5.98 4.30 9.86
N VAL A 5 4.66 4.53 9.84
CA VAL A 5 3.88 4.91 11.02
C VAL A 5 3.09 3.73 11.58
N PHE A 6 2.62 2.84 10.70
CA PHE A 6 1.76 1.73 11.11
C PHE A 6 2.45 0.36 11.01
N ASP A 7 2.75 -0.09 9.78
CA ASP A 7 3.20 -1.47 9.53
C ASP A 7 4.51 -1.82 10.23
N VAL A 8 5.54 -0.97 10.08
CA VAL A 8 6.89 -1.23 10.60
C VAL A 8 6.90 -1.23 12.13
N PRO A 9 6.36 -0.21 12.83
CA PRO A 9 6.28 -0.24 14.29
C PRO A 9 5.47 -1.43 14.82
N PHE A 10 4.40 -1.82 14.12
CA PHE A 10 3.61 -2.98 14.51
C PHE A 10 4.42 -4.28 14.38
N MET A 11 5.15 -4.47 13.27
CA MET A 11 6.02 -5.63 13.07
C MET A 11 7.15 -5.70 14.10
N GLU A 12 7.83 -4.58 14.37
CA GLU A 12 8.90 -4.53 15.39
C GLU A 12 8.40 -4.88 16.79
N LYS A 13 7.14 -4.52 17.12
CA LYS A 13 6.51 -4.85 18.39
C LYS A 13 6.06 -6.32 18.47
N THR A 14 5.57 -6.88 17.37
CA THR A 14 4.85 -8.17 17.37
C THR A 14 5.68 -9.35 16.91
N LEU A 15 6.76 -9.12 16.18
CA LEU A 15 7.63 -10.15 15.63
C LEU A 15 9.00 -10.09 16.32
N PRO A 16 9.31 -11.01 17.26
CA PRO A 16 10.60 -11.06 17.92
C PRO A 16 11.76 -11.10 16.91
N GLY A 17 12.74 -10.21 17.09
CA GLY A 17 13.91 -10.13 16.21
C GLY A 17 13.69 -9.39 14.90
N PHE A 18 12.48 -8.94 14.58
CA PHE A 18 12.25 -8.13 13.38
C PHE A 18 12.91 -6.74 13.50
N ARG A 19 13.66 -6.36 12.47
CA ARG A 19 14.23 -5.02 12.27
C ARG A 19 14.18 -4.70 10.78
N LEU A 20 13.73 -3.50 10.42
CA LEU A 20 13.76 -3.06 9.03
C LEU A 20 15.16 -2.60 8.65
N GLY A 21 16.00 -3.53 8.18
CA GLY A 21 17.39 -3.28 7.80
C GLY A 21 17.60 -2.75 6.38
N VAL A 22 16.56 -2.21 5.73
CA VAL A 22 16.59 -1.79 4.32
C VAL A 22 16.08 -0.36 4.16
N LEU A 23 16.47 0.29 3.06
CA LEU A 23 15.91 1.58 2.69
C LEU A 23 14.40 1.47 2.51
N HIS A 24 13.67 2.35 3.18
CA HIS A 24 12.22 2.35 3.17
C HIS A 24 11.68 3.60 2.50
N PHE A 25 10.94 3.42 1.41
CA PHE A 25 10.26 4.49 0.71
C PHE A 25 8.75 4.44 0.98
N ASP A 26 8.29 5.24 1.95
CA ASP A 26 6.87 5.32 2.25
C ASP A 26 6.12 6.23 1.27
N LEU A 27 5.31 5.60 0.43
CA LEU A 27 4.50 6.26 -0.60
C LEU A 27 3.49 7.26 -0.04
N CYS A 28 3.04 7.10 1.20
CA CYS A 28 2.12 8.07 1.80
C CYS A 28 2.78 9.45 1.88
N PHE A 29 4.02 9.51 2.37
CA PHE A 29 4.76 10.76 2.49
C PHE A 29 5.32 11.23 1.16
N GLY A 30 5.73 10.30 0.28
CA GLY A 30 6.15 10.64 -1.09
C GLY A 30 5.05 11.36 -1.87
N LEU A 31 3.82 10.84 -1.84
CA LEU A 31 2.68 11.47 -2.49
C LEU A 31 2.22 12.76 -1.81
N LYS A 32 2.29 12.82 -0.47
CA LYS A 32 1.99 14.05 0.29
C LYS A 32 2.90 15.22 -0.13
N ARG A 33 4.19 14.96 -0.39
CA ARG A 33 5.14 15.96 -0.91
C ARG A 33 4.75 16.50 -2.28
N LEU A 34 4.12 15.68 -3.11
CA LEU A 34 3.56 16.06 -4.41
C LEU A 34 2.17 16.70 -4.31
N GLY A 35 1.66 16.97 -3.10
CA GLY A 35 0.31 17.50 -2.89
C GLY A 35 -0.82 16.47 -3.08
N ILE A 36 -0.50 15.21 -3.34
CA ILE A 36 -1.49 14.15 -3.56
C ILE A 36 -1.89 13.55 -2.21
N LYS A 37 -3.15 13.77 -1.83
CA LYS A 37 -3.75 13.29 -0.57
C LYS A 37 -4.79 12.20 -0.82
N GLY A 38 -4.95 11.31 0.16
CA GLY A 38 -5.95 10.24 0.20
C GLY A 38 -5.39 8.93 0.72
N GLY A 39 -6.28 7.99 1.04
CA GLY A 39 -5.90 6.59 1.29
C GLY A 39 -5.53 5.85 0.00
N LEU A 40 -4.91 4.68 0.14
CA LEU A 40 -4.38 3.87 -0.97
C LEU A 40 -5.40 3.69 -2.11
N LYS A 41 -6.62 3.26 -1.80
CA LYS A 41 -7.70 3.03 -2.80
C LYS A 41 -8.05 4.27 -3.61
N ARG A 42 -8.10 5.43 -2.96
CA ARG A 42 -8.35 6.69 -3.66
C ARG A 42 -7.18 7.07 -4.57
N ILE A 43 -5.95 6.77 -4.15
CA ILE A 43 -4.74 7.01 -4.95
C ILE A 43 -4.70 6.08 -6.16
N GLU A 44 -5.04 4.80 -6.01
CA GLU A 44 -5.14 3.85 -7.11
C GLU A 44 -6.12 4.35 -8.18
N GLY A 45 -7.32 4.77 -7.78
CA GLY A 45 -8.30 5.36 -8.70
C GLY A 45 -7.77 6.61 -9.41
N LYS A 46 -7.11 7.53 -8.67
CA LYS A 46 -6.45 8.71 -9.28
C LYS A 46 -5.36 8.33 -10.29
N PHE A 47 -4.71 7.19 -10.11
CA PHE A 47 -3.62 6.71 -10.97
C PHE A 47 -4.11 5.75 -12.05
N GLY A 48 -5.42 5.53 -12.18
CA GLY A 48 -6.03 4.63 -13.16
C GLY A 48 -5.70 3.16 -12.90
N ILE A 49 -5.44 2.79 -11.66
CA ILE A 49 -5.15 1.41 -11.26
C ILE A 49 -6.47 0.76 -10.85
N ALA A 50 -6.98 -0.12 -11.69
CA ALA A 50 -8.13 -0.96 -11.37
C ALA A 50 -7.69 -2.13 -10.48
N ARG A 51 -8.56 -2.50 -9.54
CA ARG A 51 -8.45 -3.73 -8.75
C ARG A 51 -9.24 -4.83 -9.44
N ASP A 52 -8.99 -6.06 -9.03
CA ASP A 52 -9.85 -7.18 -9.40
C ASP A 52 -11.28 -6.97 -8.85
N GLY A 53 -12.28 -7.29 -9.67
CA GLY A 53 -13.70 -7.04 -9.37
C GLY A 53 -14.20 -7.72 -8.08
N ASP A 54 -13.62 -8.85 -7.67
CA ASP A 54 -14.00 -9.50 -6.42
C ASP A 54 -13.66 -8.66 -5.18
N VAL A 55 -12.64 -7.80 -5.28
CA VAL A 55 -12.13 -6.98 -4.17
C VAL A 55 -12.24 -5.48 -4.43
N GLU A 56 -12.85 -5.09 -5.53
CA GLU A 56 -13.16 -3.72 -5.86
C GLU A 56 -14.20 -3.16 -4.87
N GLY A 57 -14.03 -1.91 -4.43
CA GLY A 57 -14.93 -1.26 -3.48
C GLY A 57 -14.84 -1.77 -2.03
N MET A 58 -14.14 -2.88 -1.76
CA MET A 58 -13.88 -3.31 -0.38
C MET A 58 -13.10 -2.25 0.37
N ASP A 59 -13.43 -2.01 1.65
CA ASP A 59 -12.71 -1.10 2.55
C ASP A 59 -11.87 -1.87 3.60
N GLY A 60 -11.23 -1.16 4.54
CA GLY A 60 -10.46 -1.82 5.60
C GLY A 60 -11.34 -2.57 6.60
N TYR A 61 -12.58 -2.14 6.80
CA TYR A 61 -13.51 -2.78 7.72
C TYR A 61 -14.01 -4.12 7.17
N ALA A 62 -14.26 -4.20 5.85
CA ALA A 62 -14.57 -5.44 5.16
C ALA A 62 -13.46 -6.50 5.33
N ALA A 63 -12.19 -6.09 5.27
CA ALA A 63 -11.06 -6.99 5.49
C ALA A 63 -11.04 -7.57 6.92
N VAL A 64 -11.38 -6.76 7.93
CA VAL A 64 -11.51 -7.23 9.33
C VAL A 64 -12.64 -8.27 9.45
N HIS A 65 -13.78 -8.04 8.81
CA HIS A 65 -14.88 -9.02 8.79
C HIS A 65 -14.50 -10.34 8.12
N LEU A 66 -13.79 -10.28 7.00
CA LEU A 66 -13.27 -11.49 6.33
C LEU A 66 -12.31 -12.25 7.22
N TRP A 67 -11.43 -11.56 7.95
CA TRP A 67 -10.54 -12.20 8.91
C TRP A 67 -11.30 -12.94 10.01
N HIS A 68 -12.34 -12.33 10.58
CA HIS A 68 -13.17 -12.99 11.58
C HIS A 68 -13.90 -14.23 11.04
N ARG A 69 -14.37 -14.19 9.79
CA ARG A 69 -14.99 -15.34 9.12
C ARG A 69 -13.96 -16.45 8.86
N ALA A 70 -12.80 -16.10 8.30
CA ALA A 70 -11.70 -17.02 8.04
C ALA A 70 -11.28 -17.76 9.31
N LYS A 71 -11.17 -17.03 10.43
CA LYS A 71 -10.91 -17.62 11.75
C LYS A 71 -11.94 -18.65 12.23
N ARG A 72 -13.17 -18.62 11.70
CA ARG A 72 -14.23 -19.60 11.98
C ARG A 72 -14.27 -20.74 10.97
N GLY A 73 -13.27 -20.85 10.08
CA GLY A 73 -13.15 -21.92 9.09
C GLY A 73 -13.73 -21.60 7.72
N ASP A 74 -14.13 -20.35 7.46
CA ASP A 74 -14.62 -19.92 6.13
C ASP A 74 -13.44 -19.74 5.16
N SER A 75 -13.14 -20.78 4.38
CA SER A 75 -12.03 -20.78 3.40
C SER A 75 -12.22 -19.71 2.32
N ARG A 76 -13.45 -19.49 1.85
CA ARG A 76 -13.74 -18.47 0.84
C ARG A 76 -13.46 -17.06 1.36
N ALA A 77 -13.74 -16.80 2.63
CA ALA A 77 -13.40 -15.52 3.24
C ALA A 77 -11.87 -15.32 3.34
N LEU A 78 -11.11 -16.38 3.60
CA LEU A 78 -9.65 -16.34 3.60
C LEU A 78 -9.11 -16.05 2.20
N ASP A 79 -9.60 -16.74 1.17
CA ASP A 79 -9.18 -16.52 -0.23
C ASP A 79 -9.42 -15.06 -0.65
N LEU A 80 -10.59 -14.51 -0.31
CA LEU A 80 -10.92 -13.13 -0.63
C LEU A 80 -10.04 -12.13 0.15
N LEU A 81 -9.73 -12.41 1.42
CA LEU A 81 -8.83 -11.58 2.22
C LEU A 81 -7.40 -11.61 1.66
N VAL A 82 -6.91 -12.77 1.22
CA VAL A 82 -5.59 -12.90 0.58
C VAL A 82 -5.56 -12.10 -0.72
N LYS A 83 -6.61 -12.19 -1.54
CA LYS A 83 -6.75 -11.42 -2.78
C LYS A 83 -6.75 -9.90 -2.51
N TYR A 84 -7.50 -9.47 -1.50
CA TYR A 84 -7.55 -8.08 -1.06
C TYR A 84 -6.16 -7.56 -0.63
N ASN A 85 -5.44 -8.31 0.22
CA ASN A 85 -4.11 -7.94 0.69
C ASN A 85 -3.05 -7.98 -0.43
N ARG A 86 -3.24 -8.87 -1.42
CA ARG A 86 -2.39 -8.92 -2.61
C ARG A 86 -2.53 -7.63 -3.41
N GLU A 87 -3.75 -7.15 -3.66
CA GLU A 87 -3.98 -5.87 -4.34
C GLU A 87 -3.36 -4.69 -3.57
N ASP A 88 -3.48 -4.68 -2.23
CA ASP A 88 -2.87 -3.65 -1.36
C ASP A 88 -1.32 -3.63 -1.42
N THR A 89 -0.68 -4.68 -1.94
CA THR A 89 0.79 -4.79 -2.05
C THR A 89 1.30 -4.63 -3.49
N VAL A 90 0.73 -5.35 -4.46
CA VAL A 90 1.20 -5.29 -5.86
C VAL A 90 0.99 -3.91 -6.48
N ASN A 91 -0.07 -3.20 -6.09
CA ASN A 91 -0.34 -1.87 -6.60
C ASN A 91 0.63 -0.82 -6.04
N LEU A 92 1.27 -1.08 -4.88
CA LEU A 92 2.30 -0.18 -4.35
C LEU A 92 3.48 -0.05 -5.30
N TRP A 93 3.86 -1.10 -6.01
CA TRP A 93 4.94 -1.03 -7.00
C TRP A 93 4.61 -0.05 -8.13
N ARG A 94 3.39 -0.16 -8.68
CA ARG A 94 2.90 0.73 -9.74
C ARG A 94 2.83 2.18 -9.28
N ILE A 95 2.33 2.40 -8.07
CA ILE A 95 2.27 3.73 -7.44
C ILE A 95 3.69 4.26 -7.20
N ALA A 96 4.58 3.46 -6.65
CA ALA A 96 5.98 3.83 -6.38
C ALA A 96 6.69 4.32 -7.63
N HIS A 97 6.55 3.61 -8.75
CA HIS A 97 7.16 4.03 -10.01
C HIS A 97 6.64 5.40 -10.48
N LYS A 98 5.32 5.63 -10.41
CA LYS A 98 4.72 6.94 -10.75
C LYS A 98 5.18 8.03 -9.79
N THR A 99 5.11 7.79 -8.47
CA THR A 99 5.52 8.73 -7.43
C THR A 99 6.99 9.10 -7.55
N TYR A 100 7.88 8.13 -7.78
CA TYR A 100 9.30 8.38 -7.95
C TYR A 100 9.58 9.29 -9.15
N ARG A 101 8.97 9.01 -10.31
CA ARG A 101 9.10 9.86 -11.50
C ARG A 101 8.65 11.29 -11.23
N MET A 102 7.47 11.45 -10.63
CA MET A 102 6.93 12.78 -10.31
C MET A 102 7.82 13.53 -9.30
N LEU A 103 8.34 12.84 -8.28
CA LEU A 103 9.29 13.44 -7.33
C LEU A 103 10.56 13.89 -8.05
N ARG A 104 11.14 13.04 -8.89
CA ARG A 104 12.34 13.36 -9.67
C ARG A 104 12.12 14.57 -10.60
N GLU A 105 10.97 14.67 -11.23
CA GLU A 105 10.60 15.85 -12.04
C GLU A 105 10.45 17.12 -11.16
N SER A 106 9.91 16.98 -9.94
CA SER A 106 9.66 18.11 -9.03
C SER A 106 10.92 18.75 -8.43
N THR A 107 12.06 18.05 -8.42
CA THR A 107 13.29 18.55 -7.78
C THR A 107 14.25 19.27 -8.72
N GLY A 108 13.97 19.30 -10.03
CA GLY A 108 14.92 19.84 -11.02
C GLY A 108 16.17 18.97 -11.24
N ILE A 109 16.28 17.82 -10.56
CA ILE A 109 17.45 16.93 -10.67
C ILE A 109 17.66 16.38 -12.10
N MET A 110 16.61 16.43 -12.93
CA MET A 110 16.67 16.10 -14.35
C MET A 110 17.72 16.91 -15.12
N ALA A 111 18.01 18.15 -14.70
CA ALA A 111 19.04 18.98 -15.32
C ALA A 111 20.48 18.54 -14.96
N HIS A 112 20.64 17.58 -14.05
CA HIS A 112 21.91 17.15 -13.49
C HIS A 112 22.16 15.63 -13.62
N LEU A 113 21.21 14.90 -14.21
CA LEU A 113 21.38 13.48 -14.55
C LEU A 113 21.80 13.38 -16.03
N PRO A 114 22.80 12.53 -16.36
CA PRO A 114 23.25 12.33 -17.73
C PRO A 114 22.18 11.75 -18.66
#